data_AF-A0A812KWD3-F1
#
_entry.id   AF-A0A812KWD3-F1
#
_cell.length_a   1.000
_cell.length_b   1.000
_cell.length_c   1.000
_cell.angle_alpha   90.00
_cell.angle_beta   90.00
_cell.angle_gamma   90.00
#
_symmetry.space_group_name_H-M   'P 1'
#
loop_
_entity.id
_entity.type
_entity.pdbx_description
1 polymer ?
#
loop_
_entity_poly.entity_id
_entity_poly.type
_entity_poly.pdbx_seq_one_letter_code
_entity_poly.pdbx_strand_id
1 'polypeptide(L)'
;MEIAGEKGSAKVQLFPSELGTSEVAASAMNIIAIVPVGPQGAEWASNVERQKRAATGVEGWVLACPADKAHNVLEKITDAGGVRSGLQAQYHLFMQGKHGLGAFGFVVCASEQLSDKIVAVKSIKLQVDPQVIFNEVAMLRAAQGHPNIVRFRGLWADPTSAEQSKGGRQWYMVMDYFKGDLYDRIVEGRRLREKECVPILHSVLASITFLHKRGIFHRDIKPENLLIETAAKVVLTDFGIACLVTNEAELKRKVGTVGYAAPEMLAGTATGFEGDEFGAGIVLYFMLSKSTPFLAPTPAMTIEKTMEGKVNMAYQCFDHISENCRNMINGLVCKDVATRIKAHDALKTTFLPQPKRRLIPDYGDRPWHRNLCQCRIWQIGKSQSLSRSCCILWALCLSCVLRRTVRKVSSQA
;
A
#
# COMPACT_ATOMS: atom_id res chain seq x y z
N MET A 1 25.36 7.49 14.52
CA MET A 1 25.27 6.39 13.54
C MET A 1 26.44 6.57 12.57
N GLU A 2 27.54 5.84 12.79
CA GLU A 2 28.64 5.80 11.82
C GLU A 2 28.14 5.03 10.60
N ILE A 3 27.99 5.74 9.48
CA ILE A 3 27.85 5.09 8.18
C ILE A 3 29.27 4.84 7.69
N ALA A 4 29.88 3.76 8.16
CA ALA A 4 31.18 3.30 7.68
C ALA A 4 31.02 1.93 7.01
N GLY A 5 31.57 1.81 5.79
CA GLY A 5 32.11 0.53 5.34
C GLY A 5 31.57 -0.04 4.03
N GLU A 6 31.67 0.69 2.92
CA GLU A 6 32.03 0.05 1.64
C GLU A 6 33.10 0.90 0.95
N LYS A 7 34.25 0.30 0.64
CA LYS A 7 35.35 0.96 -0.09
C LYS A 7 34.82 1.41 -1.46
N GLY A 8 34.60 2.72 -1.58
CA GLY A 8 33.94 3.38 -2.72
C GLY A 8 32.81 4.34 -2.32
N SER A 9 32.45 4.43 -1.04
CA SER A 9 31.35 5.26 -0.53
C SER A 9 31.66 6.76 -0.58
N ALA A 10 30.80 7.54 -1.27
CA ALA A 10 30.76 8.99 -1.12
C ALA A 10 30.33 9.30 0.32
N LYS A 11 31.12 10.11 1.03
CA LYS A 11 30.92 10.43 2.46
C LYS A 11 29.59 11.17 2.64
N VAL A 12 28.68 10.60 3.44
CA VAL A 12 27.51 11.31 3.96
C VAL A 12 27.99 12.28 5.04
N GLN A 13 27.59 13.55 4.94
CA GLN A 13 28.01 14.59 5.88
C GLN A 13 26.80 15.10 6.68
N LEU A 14 27.03 15.35 7.97
CA LEU A 14 26.06 15.87 8.93
C LEU A 14 26.46 17.30 9.26
N PHE A 15 25.54 18.25 9.06
CA PHE A 15 25.77 19.66 9.37
C PHE A 15 24.81 20.14 10.47
N PRO A 16 25.28 20.98 11.42
CA PRO A 16 24.41 21.77 12.26
C PRO A 16 23.38 22.56 11.43
N SER A 17 22.15 22.69 11.92
CA SER A 17 21.07 23.45 11.26
C SER A 17 21.39 24.93 10.99
N GLU A 18 22.40 25.47 11.67
CA GLU A 18 22.88 26.85 11.52
C GLU A 18 23.73 27.08 10.26
N LEU A 19 24.24 26.02 9.60
CA LEU A 19 24.89 26.17 8.31
C LEU A 19 23.83 26.47 7.23
N GLY A 20 23.91 27.67 6.67
CA GLY A 20 23.00 28.14 5.63
C GLY A 20 22.96 27.20 4.41
N THR A 21 21.78 27.07 3.81
CA THR A 21 21.52 26.28 2.60
C THR A 21 22.47 26.61 1.43
N SER A 22 23.07 27.80 1.42
CA SER A 22 24.06 28.27 0.45
C SER A 22 25.38 27.50 0.47
N GLU A 23 25.85 27.04 1.63
CA GLU A 23 27.13 26.31 1.74
C GLU A 23 27.00 24.85 1.30
N VAL A 24 25.83 24.24 1.55
CA VAL A 24 25.50 22.89 1.06
C VAL A 24 25.22 22.88 -0.45
N ALA A 25 24.53 23.90 -0.97
CA ALA A 25 24.23 24.05 -2.39
C ALA A 25 25.48 24.18 -3.28
N ALA A 26 26.56 24.76 -2.77
CA ALA A 26 27.84 24.88 -3.48
C ALA A 26 28.53 23.52 -3.75
N SER A 27 28.09 22.43 -3.10
CA SER A 27 28.80 21.14 -3.06
C SER A 27 28.18 20.01 -3.90
N ALA A 28 27.16 20.28 -4.74
CA ALA A 28 26.40 19.25 -5.46
C ALA A 28 25.74 18.18 -4.54
N MET A 29 25.46 18.57 -3.30
CA MET A 29 24.82 17.73 -2.28
C MET A 29 23.35 18.15 -2.07
N ASN A 30 22.46 17.18 -1.93
CA ASN A 30 21.06 17.44 -1.55
C ASN A 30 20.90 17.38 -0.03
N ILE A 31 20.02 18.21 0.53
CA ILE A 31 19.58 18.17 1.94
C ILE A 31 18.51 17.07 2.09
N ILE A 32 18.68 16.15 3.03
CA ILE A 32 17.92 14.88 3.04
C ILE A 32 17.06 14.70 4.30
N ALA A 33 17.40 15.33 5.42
CA ALA A 33 16.59 15.29 6.64
C ALA A 33 16.89 16.49 7.54
N ILE A 34 15.91 16.87 8.37
CA ILE A 34 16.08 17.71 9.56
C ILE A 34 15.60 16.87 10.74
N VAL A 35 16.52 16.53 11.64
CA VAL A 35 16.21 15.79 12.88
C VAL A 35 15.95 16.80 13.99
N PRO A 36 14.71 16.97 14.51
CA PRO A 36 14.46 17.93 15.58
C PRO A 36 15.19 17.56 16.87
N VAL A 37 15.70 18.56 17.58
CA VAL A 37 16.42 18.41 18.85
C VAL A 37 15.65 19.09 19.98
N GLY A 38 15.48 18.37 21.09
CA GLY A 38 14.87 18.89 22.32
C GLY A 38 14.73 17.77 23.37
N PRO A 39 14.39 18.09 24.64
CA PRO A 39 14.14 17.09 25.68
C PRO A 39 12.96 16.15 25.34
N GLN A 40 12.14 16.51 24.34
CA GLN A 40 11.07 15.70 23.76
C GLN A 40 11.38 15.20 22.33
N GLY A 41 12.63 15.30 21.87
CA GLY A 41 13.05 14.80 20.56
C GLY A 41 12.87 13.27 20.45
N ALA A 42 12.51 12.80 19.25
CA ALA A 42 12.05 11.44 19.01
C ALA A 42 12.95 10.34 19.61
N GLU A 43 12.33 9.36 20.25
CA GLU A 43 12.90 8.33 21.15
C GLU A 43 13.96 7.39 20.55
N TRP A 44 14.35 7.57 19.29
CA TRP A 44 15.27 6.68 18.56
C TRP A 44 16.76 6.98 18.79
N ALA A 45 17.10 8.00 19.58
CA ALA A 45 18.48 8.33 19.93
C ALA A 45 18.85 7.83 21.33
N SER A 46 20.04 7.26 21.49
CA SER A 46 20.54 6.81 22.80
C SER A 46 20.57 7.98 23.80
N ASN A 47 20.43 7.70 25.10
CA ASN A 47 20.45 8.72 26.15
C ASN A 47 21.70 9.61 26.11
N VAL A 48 22.85 9.02 25.82
CA VAL A 48 24.13 9.71 25.67
C VAL A 48 24.08 10.70 24.49
N GLU A 49 23.47 10.29 23.39
CA GLU A 49 23.33 11.12 22.20
C GLU A 49 22.33 12.26 22.43
N ARG A 50 21.22 12.01 23.15
CA ARG A 50 20.27 13.06 23.55
C ARG A 50 20.91 14.13 24.44
N GLN A 51 21.73 13.72 25.41
CA GLN A 51 22.45 14.63 26.30
C GLN A 51 23.50 15.47 25.56
N LYS A 52 24.25 14.88 24.63
CA LYS A 52 25.16 15.64 23.75
C LYS A 52 24.41 16.64 22.86
N ARG A 53 23.27 16.23 22.30
CA ARG A 53 22.44 17.07 21.41
C ARG A 53 21.82 18.28 22.13
N ALA A 54 21.41 18.12 23.39
CA ALA A 54 20.89 19.22 24.21
C ALA A 54 21.97 20.24 24.61
N ALA A 55 23.23 19.79 24.74
CA ALA A 55 24.35 20.64 25.18
C ALA A 55 24.87 21.60 24.09
N THR A 56 24.57 21.36 22.81
CA THR A 56 25.11 22.14 21.68
C THR A 56 24.14 23.16 21.09
N GLY A 57 22.88 23.25 21.57
CA GLY A 57 21.90 24.24 21.10
C GLY A 57 21.40 24.06 19.66
N VAL A 58 21.79 22.97 18.98
CA VAL A 58 21.49 22.72 17.57
C VAL A 58 20.02 22.29 17.41
N GLU A 59 19.23 22.97 16.58
CA GLU A 59 17.80 22.67 16.35
C GLU A 59 17.55 21.47 15.42
N GLY A 60 18.55 21.10 14.61
CA GLY A 60 18.54 19.84 13.88
C GLY A 60 19.79 19.55 13.06
N TRP A 61 19.84 18.35 12.48
CA TRP A 61 20.93 17.94 11.59
C TRP A 61 20.47 17.90 10.15
N VAL A 62 21.26 18.52 9.28
CA VAL A 62 21.13 18.46 7.82
C VAL A 62 22.00 17.31 7.31
N LEU A 63 21.38 16.32 6.68
CA LEU A 63 22.09 15.21 6.03
C LEU A 63 22.31 15.54 4.56
N ALA A 64 23.57 15.57 4.13
CA ALA A 64 23.96 15.91 2.77
C ALA A 64 24.49 14.67 2.03
N CYS A 65 24.00 14.41 0.80
CA CYS A 65 24.56 13.38 -0.07
C CYS A 65 24.46 13.73 -1.57
N PRO A 66 25.30 13.13 -2.43
CA PRO A 66 25.23 13.33 -3.87
C PRO A 66 23.85 13.01 -4.45
N ALA A 67 23.42 13.76 -5.46
CA ALA A 67 22.07 13.65 -6.03
C ALA A 67 21.74 12.24 -6.56
N ASP A 68 22.72 11.54 -7.15
CA ASP A 68 22.58 10.17 -7.67
C ASP A 68 22.38 9.12 -6.56
N LYS A 69 22.76 9.42 -5.32
CA LYS A 69 22.62 8.53 -4.15
C LYS A 69 21.47 8.89 -3.24
N ALA A 70 20.80 10.02 -3.48
CA ALA A 70 19.74 10.54 -2.63
C ALA A 70 18.61 9.52 -2.40
N HIS A 71 18.21 8.79 -3.45
CA HIS A 71 17.16 7.77 -3.34
C HIS A 71 17.49 6.68 -2.30
N ASN A 72 18.68 6.09 -2.40
CA ASN A 72 19.11 5.02 -1.50
C ASN A 72 19.29 5.51 -0.05
N VAL A 73 19.77 6.75 0.13
CA VAL A 73 19.93 7.35 1.46
C VAL A 73 18.56 7.65 2.08
N LEU A 74 17.63 8.18 1.30
CA LEU A 74 16.25 8.44 1.74
C LEU A 74 15.56 7.15 2.18
N GLU A 75 15.67 6.08 1.39
CA GLU A 75 15.10 4.77 1.74
C GLU A 75 15.64 4.29 3.10
N LYS A 76 16.96 4.33 3.30
CA LYS A 76 17.60 4.00 4.59
C LYS A 76 17.12 4.87 5.75
N ILE A 77 16.89 6.16 5.53
CA ILE A 77 16.35 7.07 6.56
C ILE A 77 14.93 6.64 6.92
N THR A 78 14.10 6.30 5.95
CA THR A 78 12.73 5.81 6.20
C THR A 78 12.73 4.47 6.90
N ASP A 79 13.62 3.55 6.51
CA ASP A 79 13.80 2.27 7.17
C ASP A 79 14.32 2.43 8.61
N ALA A 80 15.02 3.52 8.92
CA ALA A 80 15.41 3.91 10.27
C ALA A 80 14.32 4.69 11.04
N GLY A 81 13.25 5.12 10.37
CA GLY A 81 12.15 5.87 10.98
C GLY A 81 12.35 7.38 11.02
N GLY A 82 13.27 7.89 10.20
CA GLY A 82 13.56 9.31 10.12
C GLY A 82 12.39 10.08 9.51
N VAL A 83 12.18 11.27 10.06
CA VAL A 83 11.30 12.31 9.53
C VAL A 83 12.11 13.19 8.59
N ARG A 84 11.55 13.47 7.42
CA ARG A 84 12.16 14.31 6.39
C ARG A 84 11.55 15.71 6.39
N SER A 85 12.21 16.67 5.75
CA SER A 85 11.70 18.03 5.55
C SER A 85 11.74 18.39 4.06
N GLY A 86 11.12 19.51 3.67
CA GLY A 86 11.16 20.02 2.30
C GLY A 86 10.48 19.10 1.28
N LEU A 87 9.25 18.67 1.56
CA LEU A 87 8.48 17.79 0.66
C LEU A 87 8.46 18.33 -0.78
N GLN A 88 8.29 19.64 -0.93
CA GLN A 88 8.18 20.35 -2.21
C GLN A 88 9.47 20.31 -3.04
N ALA A 89 10.62 20.04 -2.44
CA ALA A 89 11.88 19.84 -3.16
C ALA A 89 11.93 18.49 -3.88
N GLN A 90 11.10 17.51 -3.47
CA GLN A 90 11.06 16.17 -4.08
C GLN A 90 9.77 15.92 -4.83
N TYR A 91 8.67 16.55 -4.41
CA TYR A 91 7.34 16.29 -4.94
C TYR A 91 6.64 17.58 -5.33
N HIS A 92 6.08 17.61 -6.53
CA HIS A 92 5.15 18.66 -6.95
C HIS A 92 3.72 18.21 -6.66
N LEU A 93 3.08 18.81 -5.65
CA LEU A 93 1.70 18.50 -5.29
C LEU A 93 0.74 19.16 -6.28
N PHE A 94 -0.24 18.41 -6.78
CA PHE A 94 -1.31 18.98 -7.59
C PHE A 94 -2.67 18.43 -7.15
N MET A 95 -3.62 19.34 -6.97
CA MET A 95 -4.99 19.03 -6.57
C MET A 95 -5.78 18.59 -7.81
N GLN A 96 -5.91 17.29 -8.07
CA GLN A 96 -6.74 16.78 -9.18
C GLN A 96 -7.83 15.79 -8.73
N GLY A 97 -9.11 16.17 -8.80
CA GLY A 97 -10.25 15.24 -8.70
C GLY A 97 -10.73 14.90 -7.29
N LYS A 98 -11.80 14.09 -7.19
CA LYS A 98 -12.36 13.57 -5.92
C LYS A 98 -11.26 12.82 -5.16
N HIS A 99 -10.77 13.39 -4.06
CA HIS A 99 -9.82 12.72 -3.19
C HIS A 99 -10.49 12.26 -1.90
N GLY A 100 -10.05 11.11 -1.38
CA GLY A 100 -10.53 10.54 -0.13
C GLY A 100 -10.27 11.48 1.06
N LEU A 101 -11.33 11.79 1.78
CA LEU A 101 -11.27 12.34 3.14
C LEU A 101 -10.90 11.19 4.08
N GLY A 102 -9.70 11.22 4.64
CA GLY A 102 -9.33 10.34 5.75
C GLY A 102 -9.79 10.94 7.08
N ALA A 103 -9.80 10.12 8.14
CA ALA A 103 -10.19 10.56 9.49
C ALA A 103 -9.37 11.75 10.03
N PHE A 104 -8.13 11.94 9.54
CA PHE A 104 -7.17 12.92 10.03
C PHE A 104 -6.71 13.95 8.98
N GLY A 105 -7.28 13.94 7.77
CA GLY A 105 -6.84 14.83 6.68
C GLY A 105 -7.34 14.43 5.29
N PHE A 106 -6.69 14.98 4.26
CA PHE A 106 -7.01 14.70 2.85
C PHE A 106 -5.79 14.11 2.14
N VAL A 107 -6.03 13.16 1.24
CA VAL A 107 -5.00 12.58 0.37
C VAL A 107 -4.93 13.40 -0.91
N VAL A 108 -3.74 13.68 -1.42
CA VAL A 108 -3.55 14.32 -2.74
C VAL A 108 -2.56 13.55 -3.59
N CYS A 109 -2.62 13.77 -4.90
CA CYS A 109 -1.59 13.30 -5.81
C CYS A 109 -0.41 14.25 -5.83
N ALA A 110 0.80 13.71 -5.99
CA ALA A 110 1.99 14.48 -6.29
C ALA A 110 2.85 13.78 -7.34
N SER A 111 3.65 14.54 -8.09
CA SER A 111 4.65 14.02 -9.01
C SER A 111 6.03 14.08 -8.36
N GLU A 112 6.75 12.96 -8.35
CA GLU A 112 8.16 12.92 -7.95
C GLU A 112 9.03 13.62 -9.01
N GLN A 113 9.75 14.68 -8.63
CA GLN A 113 10.44 15.57 -9.58
C GLN A 113 11.49 14.87 -10.45
N LEU A 114 12.15 13.82 -9.95
CA LEU A 114 13.22 13.13 -10.66
C LEU A 114 12.71 12.06 -11.64
N SER A 115 11.53 11.50 -11.40
CA SER A 115 11.05 10.30 -12.08
C SER A 115 9.71 10.49 -12.79
N ASP A 116 9.03 11.62 -12.53
CA ASP A 116 7.62 11.88 -12.88
C ASP A 116 6.65 10.80 -12.36
N LYS A 117 7.07 9.98 -11.39
CA LYS A 117 6.20 8.97 -10.79
C LYS A 117 5.16 9.65 -9.92
N ILE A 118 3.90 9.29 -10.13
CA ILE A 118 2.78 9.76 -9.31
C ILE A 118 2.76 9.00 -7.97
N VAL A 119 2.58 9.76 -6.88
CA VAL A 119 2.50 9.27 -5.50
C VAL A 119 1.27 9.85 -4.80
N ALA A 120 0.83 9.16 -3.75
CA ALA A 120 -0.23 9.61 -2.85
C ALA A 120 0.41 10.27 -1.62
N VAL A 121 -0.07 11.47 -1.28
CA VAL A 121 0.39 12.24 -0.13
C VAL A 121 -0.78 12.45 0.83
N LYS A 122 -0.77 11.77 1.98
CA LYS A 122 -1.74 11.98 3.06
C LYS A 122 -1.25 13.17 3.89
N SER A 123 -1.98 14.29 3.80
CA SER A 123 -1.69 15.51 4.56
C SER A 123 -2.43 15.45 5.89
N ILE A 124 -1.71 15.51 7.00
CA ILE A 124 -2.26 15.40 8.36
C ILE A 124 -2.00 16.71 9.11
N LYS A 125 -3.07 17.26 9.70
CA LYS A 125 -2.97 18.50 10.48
C LYS A 125 -2.11 18.26 11.72
N LEU A 126 -1.27 19.23 12.09
CA LEU A 126 -0.38 19.13 13.25
C LEU A 126 -1.09 19.12 14.62
N GLN A 127 -2.39 19.42 14.67
CA GLN A 127 -3.21 19.28 15.88
C GLN A 127 -3.47 17.83 16.27
N VAL A 128 -3.28 16.89 15.32
CA VAL A 128 -3.34 15.46 15.60
C VAL A 128 -2.13 15.10 16.46
N ASP A 129 -2.38 14.36 17.54
CA ASP A 129 -1.32 13.84 18.40
C ASP A 129 -0.25 13.12 17.56
N PRO A 130 1.02 13.57 17.60
CA PRO A 130 2.11 12.92 16.88
C PRO A 130 2.24 11.43 17.16
N GLN A 131 1.83 10.95 18.35
CA GLN A 131 1.84 9.53 18.68
C GLN A 131 0.94 8.72 17.73
N VAL A 132 -0.22 9.24 17.34
CA VAL A 132 -1.12 8.58 16.38
C VAL A 132 -0.44 8.40 15.03
N ILE A 133 0.27 9.45 14.58
CA ILE A 133 0.99 9.45 13.30
C ILE A 133 2.17 8.47 13.35
N PHE A 134 2.95 8.51 14.43
CA PHE A 134 4.10 7.62 14.59
C PHE A 134 3.69 6.17 14.75
N ASN A 135 2.56 5.88 15.41
CA ASN A 135 2.00 4.54 15.49
C ASN A 135 1.60 4.02 14.10
N GLU A 136 0.88 4.81 13.30
CA GLU A 136 0.53 4.45 11.91
C GLU A 136 1.80 4.19 11.07
N VAL A 137 2.80 5.07 11.16
CA VAL A 137 4.08 4.93 10.45
C VAL A 137 4.86 3.69 10.90
N ALA A 138 4.87 3.39 12.20
CA ALA A 138 5.51 2.20 12.72
C ALA A 138 4.87 0.92 12.17
N MET A 139 3.53 0.88 12.12
CA MET A 139 2.79 -0.25 11.54
C MET A 139 3.04 -0.37 10.03
N LEU A 140 2.97 0.73 9.28
CA LEU A 140 3.27 0.76 7.84
C LEU A 140 4.67 0.24 7.53
N ARG A 141 5.68 0.67 8.30
CA ARG A 141 7.07 0.21 8.16
C ARG A 141 7.21 -1.26 8.46
N ALA A 142 6.66 -1.73 9.58
CA ALA A 142 6.69 -3.14 9.94
C ALA A 142 5.95 -4.03 8.91
N ALA A 143 4.96 -3.47 8.22
CA ALA A 143 4.18 -4.12 7.17
C ALA A 143 4.86 -4.13 5.77
N GLN A 144 6.02 -3.49 5.58
CA GLN A 144 6.68 -3.47 4.27
C GLN A 144 7.26 -4.83 3.86
N GLY A 145 7.42 -5.02 2.54
CA GLY A 145 8.02 -6.23 1.96
C GLY A 145 7.03 -7.24 1.38
N HIS A 146 5.77 -6.84 1.16
CA HIS A 146 4.75 -7.67 0.51
C HIS A 146 4.14 -6.98 -0.72
N PRO A 147 3.92 -7.68 -1.85
CA PRO A 147 3.41 -7.08 -3.09
C PRO A 147 1.92 -6.65 -3.03
N ASN A 148 1.20 -7.04 -1.98
CA ASN A 148 -0.19 -6.65 -1.73
C ASN A 148 -0.34 -5.69 -0.53
N ILE A 149 0.74 -5.01 -0.12
CA ILE A 149 0.72 -3.96 0.90
C ILE A 149 1.28 -2.69 0.27
N VAL A 150 0.66 -1.54 0.56
CA VAL A 150 1.06 -0.26 0.00
C VAL A 150 2.51 0.06 0.35
N ARG A 151 3.28 0.49 -0.65
CA ARG A 151 4.67 0.90 -0.43
C ARG A 151 4.67 2.25 0.29
N PHE A 152 5.22 2.25 1.50
CA PHE A 152 5.48 3.47 2.26
C PHE A 152 6.80 4.11 1.81
N ARG A 153 6.77 5.39 1.43
CA ARG A 153 7.95 6.11 0.89
C ARG A 153 8.63 7.01 1.90
N GLY A 154 7.93 7.42 2.96
CA GLY A 154 8.48 8.22 4.04
C GLY A 154 7.46 9.14 4.71
N LEU A 155 7.91 9.74 5.80
CA LEU A 155 7.19 10.75 6.56
C LEU A 155 7.96 12.07 6.46
N TRP A 156 7.24 13.15 6.17
CA TRP A 156 7.76 14.52 6.20
C TRP A 156 7.03 15.34 7.26
N ALA A 157 7.77 16.28 7.84
CA ALA A 157 7.21 17.36 8.63
C ALA A 157 7.55 18.69 7.93
N ASP A 158 6.54 19.53 7.73
CA ASP A 158 6.73 20.91 7.33
C ASP A 158 6.55 21.81 8.56
N PRO A 159 7.64 22.39 9.11
CA PRO A 159 7.59 23.26 10.27
C PRO A 159 7.16 24.70 9.93
N THR A 160 6.95 25.01 8.65
CA THR A 160 6.71 26.38 8.16
C THR A 160 5.34 26.91 8.62
N SER A 161 5.30 28.15 9.13
CA SER A 161 4.07 28.77 9.65
C SER A 161 3.04 29.00 8.54
N ALA A 162 1.75 29.09 8.92
CA ALA A 162 0.64 29.33 7.99
C ALA A 162 0.75 30.67 7.23
N GLU A 163 1.63 31.56 7.66
CA GLU A 163 1.92 32.83 6.99
C GLU A 163 2.80 32.65 5.75
N GLN A 164 3.58 31.57 5.67
CA GLN A 164 4.55 31.30 4.61
C GLN A 164 4.18 30.11 3.71
N SER A 165 3.27 29.23 4.16
CA SER A 165 2.70 28.15 3.35
C SER A 165 1.18 28.20 3.41
N LYS A 166 0.50 28.04 2.26
CA LYS A 166 -0.97 28.05 2.16
C LYS A 166 -1.67 26.99 3.03
N GLY A 167 -0.92 26.07 3.68
CA GLY A 167 -1.43 25.00 4.54
C GLY A 167 -0.95 25.06 6.01
N GLY A 168 -0.02 25.94 6.37
CA GLY A 168 0.63 25.94 7.69
C GLY A 168 1.43 24.69 8.01
N ARG A 169 1.78 24.51 9.28
CA ARG A 169 2.59 23.36 9.73
C ARG A 169 1.79 22.06 9.56
N GLN A 170 2.35 21.07 8.87
CA GLN A 170 1.66 19.79 8.58
C GLN A 170 2.62 18.59 8.57
N TRP A 171 2.05 17.39 8.79
CA TRP A 171 2.72 16.12 8.51
C TRP A 171 2.28 15.59 7.15
N TYR A 172 3.22 14.99 6.41
CA TYR A 172 2.93 14.37 5.12
C TYR A 172 3.44 12.94 5.09
N MET A 173 2.53 12.01 4.83
CA MET A 173 2.87 10.61 4.61
C MET A 173 2.79 10.30 3.12
N VAL A 174 3.91 9.87 2.53
CA VAL A 174 3.98 9.59 1.09
C VAL A 174 3.96 8.08 0.85
N MET A 175 3.13 7.65 -0.09
CA MET A 175 2.90 6.26 -0.47
C MET A 175 2.79 6.13 -2.00
N ASP A 176 2.94 4.91 -2.52
CA ASP A 176 2.64 4.66 -3.93
C ASP A 176 1.16 4.95 -4.24
N TYR A 177 0.89 5.62 -5.37
CA TYR A 177 -0.45 6.01 -5.80
C TYR A 177 -1.16 4.89 -6.57
N PHE A 178 -2.46 4.77 -6.33
CA PHE A 178 -3.37 3.90 -7.07
C PHE A 178 -4.62 4.69 -7.45
N LYS A 179 -5.16 4.44 -8.64
CA LYS A 179 -6.22 5.29 -9.24
C LYS A 179 -7.57 5.22 -8.51
N GLY A 180 -7.83 4.16 -7.77
CA GLY A 180 -9.07 3.97 -7.03
C GLY A 180 -9.04 2.72 -6.18
N ASP A 181 -10.14 2.50 -5.45
CA ASP A 181 -10.32 1.40 -4.52
C ASP A 181 -11.39 0.40 -4.98
N LEU A 182 -11.48 -0.71 -4.25
CA LEU A 182 -12.43 -1.77 -4.55
C LEU A 182 -13.88 -1.34 -4.29
N TYR A 183 -14.13 -0.41 -3.37
CA TYR A 183 -15.48 0.08 -3.09
C TYR A 183 -16.08 0.76 -4.32
N ASP A 184 -15.40 1.78 -4.84
CA ASP A 184 -15.87 2.55 -6.00
C ASP A 184 -16.01 1.66 -7.24
N ARG A 185 -15.06 0.75 -7.48
CA ARG A 185 -15.14 -0.22 -8.58
C ARG A 185 -16.43 -1.05 -8.54
N ILE A 186 -16.87 -1.45 -7.35
CA ILE A 186 -18.04 -2.30 -7.17
C ILE A 186 -19.31 -1.45 -7.21
N VAL A 187 -19.35 -0.32 -6.50
CA VAL A 187 -20.53 0.55 -6.42
C VAL A 187 -20.84 1.19 -7.76
N GLU A 188 -19.87 1.88 -8.37
CA GLU A 188 -20.04 2.56 -9.67
C GLU A 188 -20.09 1.58 -10.84
N GLY A 189 -19.42 0.43 -10.70
CA GLY A 189 -19.37 -0.62 -11.72
C GLY A 189 -20.46 -1.68 -11.55
N ARG A 190 -20.04 -2.95 -11.50
CA ARG A 190 -20.93 -4.11 -11.33
C ARG A 190 -20.41 -5.06 -10.26
N ARG A 191 -21.30 -5.94 -9.78
CA ARG A 191 -20.92 -7.14 -9.03
C ARG A 191 -19.89 -7.94 -9.81
N LEU A 192 -18.93 -8.53 -9.11
CA LEU A 192 -17.96 -9.43 -9.70
C LEU A 192 -18.53 -10.84 -9.73
N ARG A 193 -18.15 -11.59 -10.76
CA ARG A 193 -18.39 -13.03 -10.80
C ARG A 193 -17.36 -13.71 -9.90
N GLU A 194 -17.70 -14.89 -9.41
CA GLU A 194 -16.84 -15.70 -8.55
C GLU A 194 -15.38 -15.80 -9.05
N LYS A 195 -15.19 -16.08 -10.35
CA LYS A 195 -13.86 -16.17 -10.97
C LYS A 195 -13.04 -14.88 -10.90
N GLU A 196 -13.71 -13.73 -10.86
CA GLU A 196 -13.09 -12.40 -10.75
C GLU A 196 -12.76 -12.07 -9.29
N CYS A 197 -13.51 -12.61 -8.32
CA CYS A 197 -13.27 -12.45 -6.89
C CYS A 197 -12.03 -13.23 -6.41
N VAL A 198 -11.79 -14.43 -6.96
CA VAL A 198 -10.68 -15.32 -6.55
C VAL A 198 -9.32 -14.63 -6.44
N PRO A 199 -8.79 -13.96 -7.48
CA PRO A 199 -7.45 -13.36 -7.40
C PRO A 199 -7.40 -12.12 -6.48
N ILE A 200 -8.52 -11.41 -6.32
CA ILE A 200 -8.64 -10.29 -5.39
C ILE A 200 -8.62 -10.81 -3.96
N LEU A 201 -9.44 -11.82 -3.63
CA LEU A 201 -9.46 -12.43 -2.29
C LEU A 201 -8.11 -13.06 -1.95
N HIS A 202 -7.45 -13.71 -2.91
CA HIS A 202 -6.08 -14.21 -2.72
C HIS A 202 -5.12 -13.07 -2.32
N SER A 203 -5.19 -11.91 -2.98
CA SER A 203 -4.36 -10.74 -2.63
C SER A 203 -4.62 -10.27 -1.19
N VAL A 204 -5.90 -10.20 -0.78
CA VAL A 204 -6.33 -9.82 0.57
C VAL A 204 -5.80 -10.81 1.61
N LEU A 205 -6.08 -12.11 1.44
CA LEU A 205 -5.65 -13.13 2.40
C LEU A 205 -4.13 -13.30 2.45
N ALA A 206 -3.43 -13.07 1.33
CA ALA A 206 -1.96 -13.06 1.30
C ALA A 206 -1.39 -11.90 2.13
N SER A 207 -1.94 -10.68 1.97
CA SER A 207 -1.55 -9.54 2.82
C SER A 207 -1.84 -9.79 4.31
N ILE A 208 -3.02 -10.31 4.64
CA ILE A 208 -3.41 -10.63 6.03
C ILE A 208 -2.46 -11.66 6.63
N THR A 209 -2.22 -12.78 5.93
CA THR A 209 -1.28 -13.82 6.36
C THR A 209 0.12 -13.27 6.59
N PHE A 210 0.58 -12.34 5.75
CA PHE A 210 1.88 -11.69 5.89
C PHE A 210 1.96 -10.80 7.14
N LEU A 211 0.91 -10.04 7.43
CA LEU A 211 0.80 -9.16 8.60
C LEU A 211 0.75 -9.96 9.91
N HIS A 212 -0.09 -11.00 9.97
CA HIS A 212 -0.25 -11.84 11.16
C HIS A 212 1.06 -12.53 11.55
N LYS A 213 1.85 -13.00 10.57
CA LYS A 213 3.19 -13.56 10.81
C LYS A 213 4.17 -12.57 11.46
N ARG A 214 3.91 -11.28 11.35
CA ARG A 214 4.70 -10.18 11.95
C ARG A 214 4.10 -9.65 13.24
N GLY A 215 3.04 -10.29 13.75
CA GLY A 215 2.36 -9.81 14.94
C GLY A 215 1.43 -8.63 14.69
N ILE A 216 1.18 -8.24 13.43
CA ILE A 216 0.40 -7.03 13.07
C ILE A 216 -1.05 -7.41 12.83
N PHE A 217 -1.96 -6.77 13.54
CA PHE A 217 -3.41 -6.87 13.36
C PHE A 217 -3.90 -5.61 12.64
N HIS A 218 -4.50 -5.74 11.45
CA HIS A 218 -4.88 -4.59 10.62
C HIS A 218 -6.12 -3.86 11.14
N ARG A 219 -7.15 -4.60 11.54
CA ARG A 219 -8.40 -4.12 12.17
C ARG A 219 -9.36 -3.31 11.28
N ASP A 220 -8.99 -3.00 10.04
CA ASP A 220 -9.86 -2.29 9.10
C ASP A 220 -9.86 -2.88 7.67
N ILE A 221 -10.02 -4.19 7.54
CA ILE A 221 -10.16 -4.85 6.23
C ILE A 221 -11.54 -4.52 5.64
N LYS A 222 -11.56 -3.66 4.62
CA LYS A 222 -12.77 -3.24 3.89
C LYS A 222 -12.43 -2.79 2.46
N PRO A 223 -13.41 -2.74 1.53
CA PRO A 223 -13.18 -2.41 0.12
C PRO A 223 -12.50 -1.05 -0.12
N GLU A 224 -12.76 -0.05 0.71
CA GLU A 224 -12.16 1.30 0.65
C GLU A 224 -10.65 1.27 0.92
N ASN A 225 -10.19 0.30 1.74
CA ASN A 225 -8.77 0.12 2.08
C ASN A 225 -8.06 -0.86 1.14
N LEU A 226 -8.71 -1.28 0.04
CA LEU A 226 -8.16 -2.19 -0.96
C LEU A 226 -7.99 -1.47 -2.29
N LEU A 227 -6.80 -0.90 -2.49
CA LEU A 227 -6.44 -0.13 -3.67
C LEU A 227 -6.25 -1.03 -4.89
N ILE A 228 -6.75 -0.60 -6.04
CA ILE A 228 -6.69 -1.39 -7.28
C ILE A 228 -5.38 -1.13 -8.01
N GLU A 229 -4.52 -2.16 -8.07
CA GLU A 229 -3.34 -2.16 -8.92
C GLU A 229 -3.67 -2.66 -10.33
N THR A 230 -4.44 -3.74 -10.42
CA THR A 230 -4.98 -4.26 -11.68
C THR A 230 -6.38 -4.81 -11.47
N ALA A 231 -7.08 -5.18 -12.55
CA ALA A 231 -8.40 -5.80 -12.44
C ALA A 231 -8.44 -7.07 -11.56
N ALA A 232 -7.31 -7.74 -11.32
CA ALA A 232 -7.20 -8.96 -10.55
C ALA A 232 -6.33 -8.84 -9.28
N LYS A 233 -5.71 -7.69 -9.03
CA LYS A 233 -4.76 -7.51 -7.92
C LYS A 233 -5.06 -6.23 -7.14
N VAL A 234 -5.14 -6.37 -5.82
CA VAL A 234 -5.34 -5.27 -4.89
C VAL A 234 -4.16 -5.14 -3.93
N VAL A 235 -4.04 -3.95 -3.36
CA VAL A 235 -3.01 -3.56 -2.41
C VAL A 235 -3.70 -2.98 -1.16
N LEU A 236 -3.39 -3.56 0.00
CA LEU A 236 -3.92 -3.12 1.29
C LEU A 236 -3.24 -1.82 1.73
N THR A 237 -4.06 -0.88 2.23
CA THR A 237 -3.64 0.42 2.75
C THR A 237 -4.33 0.75 4.08
N ASP A 238 -4.02 1.91 4.64
CA ASP A 238 -4.59 2.49 5.86
C ASP A 238 -4.36 1.67 7.14
N PHE A 239 -3.20 1.90 7.75
CA PHE A 239 -2.80 1.27 9.00
C PHE A 239 -3.10 2.16 10.22
N GLY A 240 -3.94 3.18 10.08
CA GLY A 240 -4.20 4.18 11.12
C GLY A 240 -4.80 3.61 12.40
N ILE A 241 -5.45 2.44 12.31
CA ILE A 241 -5.90 1.67 13.47
C ILE A 241 -5.23 0.31 13.58
N ALA A 242 -4.15 0.02 12.86
CA ALA A 242 -3.43 -1.25 13.05
C ALA A 242 -2.72 -1.27 14.41
N CYS A 243 -2.47 -2.46 14.97
CA CYS A 243 -1.68 -2.61 16.19
C CYS A 243 -0.88 -3.92 16.20
N LEU A 244 0.05 -4.03 17.16
CA LEU A 244 0.68 -5.30 17.49
C LEU A 244 -0.25 -6.12 18.37
N VAL A 245 -0.32 -7.44 18.11
CA VAL A 245 -1.10 -8.38 18.93
C VAL A 245 -0.60 -8.48 20.38
N THR A 246 0.62 -8.04 20.65
CA THR A 246 1.16 -7.96 22.01
C THR A 246 0.64 -6.76 22.81
N ASN A 247 -0.11 -5.84 22.17
CA ASN A 247 -0.67 -4.67 22.84
C ASN A 247 -2.08 -4.98 23.38
N GLU A 248 -2.16 -5.53 24.59
CA GLU A 248 -3.42 -5.94 25.22
C GLU A 248 -4.45 -4.81 25.38
N ALA A 249 -3.98 -3.57 25.60
CA ALA A 249 -4.85 -2.41 25.74
C ALA A 249 -5.56 -2.10 24.41
N GLU A 250 -4.81 -2.16 23.30
CA GLU A 250 -5.38 -1.96 21.97
C GLU A 250 -6.33 -3.10 21.56
N LEU A 251 -6.05 -4.34 21.96
CA LEU A 251 -6.90 -5.49 21.62
C LEU A 251 -8.29 -5.48 22.27
N LYS A 252 -8.49 -4.68 23.32
CA LYS A 252 -9.78 -4.49 24.01
C LYS A 252 -10.53 -3.24 23.52
N ARG A 253 -9.91 -2.42 22.68
CA ARG A 253 -10.51 -1.20 22.15
C ARG A 253 -11.56 -1.55 21.09
N LYS A 254 -12.74 -0.94 21.19
CA LYS A 254 -13.78 -1.05 20.15
C LYS A 254 -13.33 -0.29 18.90
N VAL A 255 -13.12 -1.01 17.81
CA VAL A 255 -12.57 -0.49 16.56
C VAL A 255 -13.16 -1.18 15.34
N GLY A 256 -12.82 -0.65 14.16
CA GLY A 256 -13.25 -1.16 12.86
C GLY A 256 -14.50 -0.47 12.33
N THR A 257 -14.76 -0.67 11.06
CA THR A 257 -15.88 -0.04 10.36
C THR A 257 -17.15 -0.89 10.50
N VAL A 258 -18.26 -0.29 10.94
CA VAL A 258 -19.56 -0.98 11.07
C VAL A 258 -19.97 -1.60 9.73
N GLY A 259 -20.41 -2.85 9.77
CA GLY A 259 -20.73 -3.65 8.57
C GLY A 259 -19.57 -4.49 8.04
N TYR A 260 -18.32 -4.20 8.44
CA TYR A 260 -17.12 -4.98 8.10
C TYR A 260 -16.42 -5.57 9.32
N ALA A 261 -16.44 -4.88 10.45
CA ALA A 261 -15.80 -5.31 11.68
C ALA A 261 -16.46 -6.56 12.28
N ALA A 262 -15.63 -7.43 12.86
CA ALA A 262 -16.08 -8.68 13.48
C ALA A 262 -16.88 -8.43 14.77
N PRO A 263 -17.77 -9.36 15.17
CA PRO A 263 -18.60 -9.22 16.38
C PRO A 263 -17.78 -8.92 17.64
N GLU A 264 -16.66 -9.62 17.83
CA GLU A 264 -15.79 -9.45 19.00
C GLU A 264 -15.10 -8.08 19.05
N MET A 265 -14.81 -7.47 17.89
CA MET A 265 -14.24 -6.12 17.80
C MET A 265 -15.26 -5.04 18.18
N LEU A 266 -16.51 -5.24 17.78
CA LEU A 266 -17.63 -4.35 18.12
C LEU A 266 -18.03 -4.49 19.59
N ALA A 267 -17.91 -5.69 20.15
CA ALA A 267 -18.14 -5.97 21.57
C ALA A 267 -17.06 -5.35 22.48
N GLY A 268 -15.85 -5.13 21.97
CA GLY A 268 -14.70 -4.70 22.77
C GLY A 268 -14.18 -5.79 23.70
N THR A 269 -14.41 -7.05 23.34
CA THR A 269 -13.78 -8.20 24.01
C THR A 269 -12.32 -8.32 23.56
N ALA A 270 -11.48 -9.08 24.27
CA ALA A 270 -10.12 -9.34 23.81
C ALA A 270 -10.18 -9.96 22.41
N THR A 271 -9.64 -9.24 21.44
CA THR A 271 -9.66 -9.63 20.02
C THR A 271 -8.30 -10.17 19.58
N GLY A 272 -8.32 -10.95 18.50
CA GLY A 272 -7.13 -11.48 17.86
C GLY A 272 -7.17 -11.23 16.36
N PHE A 273 -6.20 -11.79 15.66
CA PHE A 273 -6.04 -11.70 14.22
C PHE A 273 -7.31 -12.02 13.43
N GLU A 274 -8.15 -12.90 13.97
CA GLU A 274 -9.38 -13.44 13.40
C GLU A 274 -10.35 -12.35 12.91
N GLY A 275 -10.29 -11.14 13.46
CA GLY A 275 -11.08 -10.00 12.99
C GLY A 275 -10.78 -9.61 11.54
N ASP A 276 -9.54 -9.77 11.09
CA ASP A 276 -9.15 -9.49 9.69
C ASP A 276 -9.73 -10.55 8.73
N GLU A 277 -9.78 -11.82 9.13
CA GLU A 277 -10.43 -12.88 8.36
C GLU A 277 -11.92 -12.63 8.18
N PHE A 278 -12.60 -12.16 9.23
CA PHE A 278 -14.01 -11.78 9.12
C PHE A 278 -14.19 -10.66 8.09
N GLY A 279 -13.40 -9.59 8.19
CA GLY A 279 -13.41 -8.49 7.21
C GLY A 279 -13.15 -8.97 5.77
N ALA A 280 -12.23 -9.91 5.56
CA ALA A 280 -11.99 -10.52 4.25
C ALA A 280 -13.22 -11.29 3.72
N GLY A 281 -13.95 -11.97 4.60
CA GLY A 281 -15.23 -12.62 4.28
C GLY A 281 -16.31 -11.63 3.87
N ILE A 282 -16.43 -10.50 4.59
CA ILE A 282 -17.34 -9.41 4.22
C ILE A 282 -16.97 -8.82 2.86
N VAL A 283 -15.67 -8.63 2.58
CA VAL A 283 -15.20 -8.15 1.27
C VAL A 283 -15.60 -9.12 0.14
N LEU A 284 -15.44 -10.44 0.33
CA LEU A 284 -15.89 -11.43 -0.65
C LEU A 284 -17.40 -11.32 -0.90
N TYR A 285 -18.19 -11.26 0.18
CA TYR A 285 -19.64 -11.10 0.09
C TYR A 285 -20.02 -9.81 -0.64
N PHE A 286 -19.34 -8.70 -0.35
CA PHE A 286 -19.57 -7.39 -0.96
C PHE A 286 -19.28 -7.40 -2.47
N MET A 287 -18.16 -8.00 -2.90
CA MET A 287 -17.83 -8.12 -4.32
C MET A 287 -18.92 -8.83 -5.13
N LEU A 288 -19.56 -9.85 -4.52
CA LEU A 288 -20.59 -10.66 -5.17
C LEU A 288 -21.98 -10.00 -5.13
N SER A 289 -22.28 -9.20 -4.10
CA SER A 289 -23.65 -8.72 -3.83
C SER A 289 -23.85 -7.20 -3.97
N LYS A 290 -22.78 -6.38 -3.88
CA LYS A 290 -22.82 -4.92 -3.63
C LYS A 290 -23.43 -4.51 -2.28
N SER A 291 -23.55 -5.45 -1.33
CA SER A 291 -24.07 -5.18 0.01
C SER A 291 -23.22 -5.90 1.05
N THR A 292 -23.42 -5.62 2.34
CA THR A 292 -22.82 -6.39 3.44
C THR A 292 -23.88 -7.33 4.02
N PRO A 293 -23.50 -8.50 4.57
CA PRO A 293 -24.46 -9.52 4.99
C PRO A 293 -25.35 -9.10 6.16
N PHE A 294 -24.92 -8.09 6.93
CA PHE A 294 -25.60 -7.62 8.15
C PHE A 294 -26.20 -6.22 8.00
N LEU A 295 -26.24 -5.67 6.78
CA LEU A 295 -26.76 -4.32 6.54
C LEU A 295 -28.18 -4.16 7.12
N ALA A 296 -28.38 -3.07 7.84
CA ALA A 296 -29.66 -2.68 8.42
C ALA A 296 -29.86 -1.15 8.31
N PRO A 297 -31.09 -0.63 8.53
CA PRO A 297 -31.38 0.79 8.38
C PRO A 297 -30.54 1.73 9.26
N THR A 298 -30.05 1.24 10.40
CA THR A 298 -29.21 2.02 11.31
C THR A 298 -27.91 1.29 11.64
N PRO A 299 -26.83 2.02 12.00
CA PRO A 299 -25.59 1.41 12.49
C PRO A 299 -25.81 0.51 13.71
N ALA A 300 -26.67 0.92 14.64
CA ALA A 300 -26.99 0.12 15.83
C ALA A 300 -27.64 -1.23 15.47
N MET A 301 -28.61 -1.23 14.56
CA MET A 301 -29.22 -2.48 14.07
C MET A 301 -28.24 -3.32 13.24
N THR A 302 -27.31 -2.69 12.53
CA THR A 302 -26.27 -3.40 11.78
C THR A 302 -25.31 -4.11 12.75
N ILE A 303 -24.94 -3.47 13.85
CA ILE A 303 -24.16 -4.08 14.94
C ILE A 303 -24.96 -5.25 15.54
N GLU A 304 -26.23 -5.07 15.86
CA GLU A 304 -27.09 -6.13 16.41
C GLU A 304 -27.12 -7.38 15.50
N LYS A 305 -27.37 -7.20 14.20
CA LYS A 305 -27.32 -8.29 13.21
C LYS A 305 -25.94 -8.93 13.10
N THR A 306 -24.89 -8.12 13.18
CA THR A 306 -23.50 -8.62 13.16
C THR A 306 -23.27 -9.50 14.38
N MET A 307 -23.75 -9.10 15.56
CA MET A 307 -23.68 -9.89 16.80
C MET A 307 -24.52 -11.17 16.74
N GLU A 308 -25.61 -11.21 15.98
CA GLU A 308 -26.35 -12.45 15.71
C GLU A 308 -25.55 -13.43 14.85
N GLY A 309 -24.75 -12.94 13.88
CA GLY A 309 -23.88 -13.76 13.03
C GLY A 309 -24.61 -14.58 11.96
N LYS A 310 -25.87 -14.27 11.65
CA LYS A 310 -26.67 -14.96 10.62
C LYS A 310 -26.43 -14.35 9.25
N VAL A 311 -25.56 -14.97 8.46
CA VAL A 311 -25.22 -14.50 7.10
C VAL A 311 -26.43 -14.65 6.18
N ASN A 312 -26.90 -13.54 5.60
CA ASN A 312 -27.99 -13.56 4.64
C ASN A 312 -27.50 -13.97 3.24
N MET A 313 -27.80 -15.20 2.81
CA MET A 313 -27.48 -15.71 1.47
C MET A 313 -28.70 -15.80 0.54
N ALA A 314 -29.81 -15.15 0.88
CA ALA A 314 -31.07 -15.24 0.14
C ALA A 314 -31.15 -14.35 -1.12
N TYR A 315 -30.11 -13.56 -1.41
CA TYR A 315 -30.08 -12.73 -2.61
C TYR A 315 -29.86 -13.58 -3.86
N GLN A 316 -30.60 -13.28 -4.94
CA GLN A 316 -30.51 -13.96 -6.24
C GLN A 316 -29.08 -14.05 -6.81
N CYS A 317 -28.19 -13.11 -6.45
CA CYS A 317 -26.79 -13.17 -6.86
C CYS A 317 -26.04 -14.42 -6.33
N PHE A 318 -26.57 -15.07 -5.29
CA PHE A 318 -25.99 -16.28 -4.69
C PHE A 318 -26.61 -17.59 -5.21
N ASP A 319 -27.61 -17.54 -6.09
CA ASP A 319 -28.23 -18.74 -6.66
C ASP A 319 -27.27 -19.52 -7.57
N HIS A 320 -26.24 -18.84 -8.10
CA HIS A 320 -25.30 -19.38 -9.08
C HIS A 320 -23.84 -19.43 -8.61
N ILE A 321 -23.58 -19.15 -7.33
CA ILE A 321 -22.22 -19.32 -6.78
C ILE A 321 -21.95 -20.78 -6.47
N SER A 322 -20.68 -21.20 -6.55
CA SER A 322 -20.29 -22.55 -6.21
C SER A 322 -20.40 -22.81 -4.71
N GLU A 323 -20.52 -24.09 -4.34
CA GLU A 323 -20.50 -24.51 -2.93
C GLU A 323 -19.16 -24.14 -2.26
N ASN A 324 -18.05 -24.17 -3.00
CA ASN A 324 -16.75 -23.72 -2.50
C ASN A 324 -16.77 -22.23 -2.13
N CYS A 325 -17.43 -21.39 -2.94
CA CYS A 325 -17.58 -19.97 -2.65
C CYS A 325 -18.45 -19.74 -1.40
N ARG A 326 -19.56 -20.48 -1.28
CA ARG A 326 -20.45 -20.42 -0.10
C ARG A 326 -19.71 -20.83 1.17
N ASN A 327 -18.96 -21.91 1.11
CA ASN A 327 -18.13 -22.40 2.22
C ASN A 327 -17.03 -21.40 2.61
N MET A 328 -16.41 -20.74 1.63
CA MET A 328 -15.43 -19.68 1.90
C MET A 328 -16.06 -18.50 2.65
N ILE A 329 -17.22 -18.00 2.20
CA ILE A 329 -17.95 -16.91 2.88
C ILE A 329 -18.30 -17.33 4.31
N ASN A 330 -18.94 -18.49 4.49
CA ASN A 330 -19.38 -18.94 5.81
C ASN A 330 -18.22 -19.23 6.76
N GLY A 331 -17.10 -19.74 6.25
CA GLY A 331 -15.90 -19.99 7.04
C GLY A 331 -15.24 -18.69 7.53
N LEU A 332 -15.17 -17.66 6.69
CA LEU A 332 -14.56 -16.37 7.04
C LEU A 332 -15.49 -15.51 7.90
N VAL A 333 -16.79 -15.45 7.58
CA VAL A 333 -17.81 -14.67 8.31
C VAL A 333 -18.38 -15.46 9.51
N CYS A 334 -17.66 -16.48 9.97
CA CYS A 334 -18.06 -17.27 11.13
C CYS A 334 -18.01 -16.41 12.41
N LYS A 335 -19.12 -16.35 13.15
CA LYS A 335 -19.19 -15.63 14.43
C LYS A 335 -18.24 -16.21 15.47
N ASP A 336 -18.16 -17.53 15.56
CA ASP A 336 -17.28 -18.20 16.51
C ASP A 336 -15.82 -18.11 16.04
N VAL A 337 -15.04 -17.36 16.81
CA VAL A 337 -13.61 -17.11 16.56
C VAL A 337 -12.80 -18.41 16.52
N ALA A 338 -13.15 -19.39 17.36
CA ALA A 338 -12.39 -20.64 17.45
C ALA A 338 -12.51 -21.52 16.19
N THR A 339 -13.65 -21.42 15.50
CA THR A 339 -13.94 -22.20 14.28
C THR A 339 -13.81 -21.39 13.00
N ARG A 340 -13.63 -20.06 13.10
CA ARG A 340 -13.38 -19.18 11.95
C ARG A 340 -12.13 -19.63 11.21
N ILE A 341 -12.23 -19.77 9.89
CA ILE A 341 -11.09 -20.18 9.07
C ILE A 341 -10.02 -19.10 9.12
N LYS A 342 -8.77 -19.50 9.40
CA LYS A 342 -7.62 -18.59 9.44
C LYS A 342 -7.17 -18.22 8.04
N ALA A 343 -6.61 -17.02 7.85
CA ALA A 343 -6.26 -16.51 6.52
C ALA A 343 -5.30 -17.45 5.76
N HIS A 344 -4.33 -18.02 6.48
CA HIS A 344 -3.34 -18.93 5.92
C HIS A 344 -3.95 -20.29 5.48
N ASP A 345 -5.04 -20.73 6.10
CA ASP A 345 -5.76 -21.95 5.73
C ASP A 345 -6.80 -21.67 4.64
N ALA A 346 -7.43 -20.50 4.65
CA ALA A 346 -8.31 -20.04 3.58
C ALA A 346 -7.60 -20.05 2.20
N LEU A 347 -6.33 -19.63 2.17
CA LEU A 347 -5.47 -19.70 0.97
C LEU A 347 -5.26 -21.12 0.42
N LYS A 348 -5.47 -22.16 1.23
CA LYS A 348 -5.28 -23.58 0.84
C LYS A 348 -6.57 -24.28 0.40
N THR A 349 -7.70 -23.61 0.55
CA THR A 349 -9.01 -24.18 0.20
C THR A 349 -9.16 -24.41 -1.30
N THR A 350 -10.12 -25.26 -1.68
CA THR A 350 -10.48 -25.52 -3.08
C THR A 350 -11.02 -24.30 -3.81
N PHE A 351 -11.54 -23.30 -3.08
CA PHE A 351 -12.01 -22.04 -3.66
C PHE A 351 -10.89 -21.22 -4.27
N LEU A 352 -9.71 -21.24 -3.65
CA LEU A 352 -8.51 -20.55 -4.12
C LEU A 352 -7.56 -21.58 -4.72
N PRO A 353 -7.66 -21.85 -6.04
CA PRO A 353 -6.82 -22.85 -6.67
C PRO A 353 -5.36 -22.47 -6.50
N GLN A 354 -4.58 -23.38 -5.92
CA GLN A 354 -3.14 -23.24 -5.83
C GLN A 354 -2.59 -23.05 -7.25
N PRO A 355 -1.62 -22.14 -7.47
CA PRO A 355 -0.94 -22.06 -8.74
C PRO A 355 -0.39 -23.45 -9.05
N LYS A 356 -0.90 -24.08 -10.13
CA LYS A 356 -0.33 -25.34 -10.61
C LYS A 356 1.15 -25.06 -10.81
N ARG A 357 2.03 -25.71 -10.04
CA ARG A 357 3.46 -25.75 -10.38
C ARG A 357 3.50 -26.16 -11.83
N ARG A 358 3.89 -25.26 -12.74
CA ARG A 358 4.34 -25.70 -14.05
C ARG A 358 5.52 -26.59 -13.73
N LEU A 359 5.34 -27.90 -13.85
CA LEU A 359 6.46 -28.82 -14.00
C LEU A 359 7.20 -28.25 -15.22
N ILE A 360 8.28 -27.50 -14.97
CA ILE A 360 9.29 -27.29 -15.99
C ILE A 360 9.75 -28.72 -16.28
N PRO A 361 9.56 -29.26 -17.50
CA PRO A 361 10.08 -30.57 -17.81
C PRO A 361 11.57 -30.54 -17.48
N ASP A 362 12.01 -31.45 -16.62
CA ASP A 362 13.42 -31.68 -16.36
C ASP A 362 14.05 -32.11 -17.69
N TYR A 363 14.61 -31.15 -18.41
CA TYR A 363 15.49 -31.43 -19.53
C TYR A 363 16.84 -31.81 -18.93
N GLY A 364 16.91 -33.06 -18.44
CA GLY A 364 18.16 -33.70 -18.07
C GLY A 364 19.19 -33.53 -19.19
N ASP A 365 20.44 -33.35 -18.77
CA ASP A 365 21.64 -33.14 -19.56
C ASP A 365 21.54 -33.68 -20.99
N ARG A 366 21.30 -32.76 -21.94
CA ARG A 366 21.59 -33.02 -23.35
C ARG A 366 22.59 -31.99 -23.85
N PRO A 367 23.68 -32.44 -24.52
CA PRO A 367 24.71 -31.55 -25.01
C PRO A 367 24.13 -30.64 -26.09
N TRP A 368 24.48 -29.35 -25.98
CA TRP A 368 24.11 -28.29 -26.89
C TRP A 368 24.58 -28.58 -28.32
N HIS A 369 23.77 -29.30 -29.09
CA HIS A 369 24.00 -29.43 -30.52
C HIS A 369 23.39 -28.24 -31.25
N ARG A 370 24.30 -27.41 -31.78
CA ARG A 370 24.09 -26.50 -32.91
C ARG A 370 23.23 -27.17 -33.96
N ASN A 371 22.00 -26.68 -34.14
CA ASN A 371 21.29 -26.63 -35.43
C ASN A 371 20.12 -25.65 -35.30
N LEU A 372 20.43 -24.38 -35.58
CA LEU A 372 19.45 -23.46 -36.14
C LEU A 372 18.91 -24.06 -37.43
N CYS A 373 17.68 -24.59 -37.41
CA CYS A 373 16.85 -24.61 -38.61
C CYS A 373 15.38 -24.94 -38.34
N GLN A 374 14.54 -24.14 -39.00
CA GLN A 374 13.23 -24.51 -39.56
C GLN A 374 12.03 -24.51 -38.62
N CYS A 375 11.54 -23.30 -38.32
CA CYS A 375 10.09 -23.08 -38.21
C CYS A 375 9.41 -23.52 -39.52
N ARG A 376 8.86 -24.74 -39.52
CA ARG A 376 7.94 -25.23 -40.54
C ARG A 376 6.66 -24.41 -40.48
N ILE A 377 6.56 -23.51 -41.45
CA ILE A 377 5.32 -22.94 -41.98
C ILE A 377 4.31 -24.09 -42.15
N TRP A 378 3.20 -24.04 -41.40
CA TRP A 378 2.04 -24.84 -41.70
C TRP A 378 1.45 -24.35 -43.02
N GLN A 379 1.41 -25.25 -44.00
CA GLN A 379 0.71 -25.08 -45.27
C GLN A 379 -0.78 -24.84 -45.00
N ILE A 380 -1.27 -23.63 -45.29
CA ILE A 380 -2.69 -23.41 -45.57
C ILE A 380 -2.84 -23.44 -47.09
N GLY A 381 -3.19 -24.62 -47.60
CA GLY A 381 -3.64 -24.82 -48.97
C GLY A 381 -5.15 -24.63 -49.07
N LYS A 382 -5.55 -23.73 -49.98
CA LYS A 382 -6.77 -23.70 -50.78
C LYS A 382 -8.14 -23.78 -50.05
N SER A 383 -8.85 -22.65 -50.11
CA SER A 383 -10.23 -22.53 -50.65
C SER A 383 -11.20 -21.73 -49.76
N GLN A 384 -11.52 -20.55 -50.30
CA GLN A 384 -12.78 -19.83 -50.26
C GLN A 384 -13.24 -19.08 -48.98
N SER A 385 -13.45 -17.78 -49.22
CA SER A 385 -14.22 -16.77 -48.48
C SER A 385 -13.83 -16.52 -47.03
N LEU A 386 -13.20 -15.38 -46.76
CA LEU A 386 -13.69 -14.39 -45.78
C LEU A 386 -12.88 -13.08 -45.90
N SER A 387 -13.62 -12.02 -46.25
CA SER A 387 -13.40 -10.57 -46.10
C SER A 387 -12.01 -10.02 -45.69
N ARG A 388 -11.53 -9.05 -46.49
CA ARG A 388 -10.30 -8.24 -46.34
C ARG A 388 -10.21 -7.33 -45.10
N SER A 389 -11.10 -7.44 -44.11
CA SER A 389 -11.12 -6.54 -42.95
C SER A 389 -10.41 -7.05 -41.69
N CYS A 390 -9.80 -8.24 -41.69
CA CYS A 390 -9.18 -8.83 -40.48
C CYS A 390 -7.64 -8.86 -40.42
N CYS A 391 -6.91 -8.31 -41.41
CA CYS A 391 -5.44 -8.33 -41.40
C CYS A 391 -4.74 -7.00 -41.08
N ILE A 392 -5.48 -5.93 -40.70
CA ILE A 392 -4.89 -4.61 -40.40
C ILE A 392 -4.83 -4.28 -38.89
N LEU A 393 -5.39 -5.11 -38.01
CA LEU A 393 -5.43 -4.83 -36.56
C LEU A 393 -4.37 -5.53 -35.71
N TRP A 394 -3.39 -6.20 -36.31
CA TRP A 394 -2.31 -6.86 -35.56
C TRP A 394 -0.90 -6.28 -35.78
N ALA A 395 -0.76 -5.25 -36.63
CA ALA A 395 0.54 -4.64 -36.95
C ALA A 395 0.74 -3.21 -36.41
N LEU A 396 -0.17 -2.70 -35.55
CA LEU A 396 -0.09 -1.35 -34.99
C LEU A 396 0.09 -1.29 -33.46
N CYS A 397 0.55 -2.36 -32.80
CA CYS A 397 0.68 -2.37 -31.34
C CYS A 397 2.11 -2.52 -30.78
N LEU A 398 3.14 -2.62 -31.62
CA LEU A 398 4.54 -2.55 -31.18
C LEU A 398 5.32 -1.71 -32.20
N SER A 399 5.38 -0.38 -32.02
CA SER A 399 6.45 0.50 -32.55
C SER A 399 6.25 2.02 -32.33
N CYS A 400 5.15 2.53 -31.76
CA CYS A 400 4.82 3.98 -31.93
C CYS A 400 4.65 4.89 -30.70
N VAL A 401 5.02 4.51 -29.47
CA VAL A 401 5.07 5.48 -28.33
C VAL A 401 6.39 5.44 -27.56
N LEU A 402 7.45 4.92 -28.18
CA LEU A 402 8.84 5.16 -27.78
C LEU A 402 9.55 5.83 -28.96
N ARG A 403 9.40 7.16 -29.06
CA ARG A 403 10.24 8.14 -29.80
C ARG A 403 9.38 9.35 -30.19
N ARG A 404 9.14 10.30 -29.27
CA ARG A 404 8.80 11.70 -29.62
C ARG A 404 8.83 12.68 -28.43
N THR A 405 9.87 12.64 -27.60
CA THR A 405 10.20 13.77 -26.70
C THR A 405 11.71 13.91 -26.43
N VAL A 406 12.54 13.68 -27.45
CA VAL A 406 13.94 14.13 -27.46
C VAL A 406 14.21 14.68 -28.86
N ARG A 407 14.74 15.91 -28.92
CA ARG A 407 14.96 16.80 -30.08
C ARG A 407 13.91 17.89 -30.28
N LYS A 408 13.95 18.87 -29.38
CA LYS A 408 13.60 20.26 -29.69
C LYS A 408 14.62 21.20 -29.04
N VAL A 409 15.89 20.99 -29.33
CA VAL A 409 16.96 22.00 -29.28
C VAL A 409 17.93 21.63 -30.40
N SER A 410 18.39 22.63 -31.15
CA SER A 410 19.31 22.62 -32.30
C SER A 410 18.67 22.56 -33.71
N SER A 411 19.03 23.59 -34.50
CA SER A 411 18.64 23.93 -35.90
C SER A 411 17.27 24.63 -36.02
N GLN A 412 17.12 25.90 -36.43
CA GLN A 412 17.99 26.86 -37.13
C GLN A 412 17.57 28.31 -36.77
N ALA A 413 18.50 29.24 -36.97
CA ALA A 413 18.35 30.71 -37.04
C ALA A 413 18.10 31.47 -35.73
#